data_AF-A0A6I5CAZ8-F1
#
_entry.id   AF-A0A6I5CAZ8-F1
#
_cell.length_a   1.000
_cell.length_b   1.000
_cell.length_c   1.000
_cell.angle_alpha   90.00
_cell.angle_beta   90.00
_cell.angle_gamma   90.00
#
_symmetry.space_group_name_H-M   'P 1'
#
loop_
_entity.id
_entity.type
_entity.pdbx_description
1 polymer ?
#
loop_
_entity_poly.entity_id
_entity_poly.type
_entity_poly.pdbx_seq_one_letter_code
_entity_poly.pdbx_strand_id
1 'polypeptide(L)'
;MRVYVPLTLPGLAAAHAAGELGPEPLVAYAVTPALREWYVSDDLEELEYAALNRAALASLRLLAMDPEAPRRRVVVAVDVPDRAASADPDRGLDPAALGEVR
;
A
#
# COMPACT_ATOMS: atom_id res chain seq x y z
N MET A 1 9.66 9.24 -2.58
CA MET A 1 8.64 8.45 -3.29
C MET A 1 7.32 8.46 -2.53
N ARG A 2 6.21 8.23 -3.23
CA ARG A 2 4.89 8.06 -2.61
C ARG A 2 4.61 6.58 -2.32
N VAL A 3 4.10 6.29 -1.13
CA VAL A 3 3.62 4.97 -0.71
C VAL A 3 2.14 5.03 -0.34
N TYR A 4 1.44 3.92 -0.53
CA TYR A 4 0.01 3.75 -0.30
C TYR A 4 -0.19 2.67 0.77
N VAL A 5 -0.58 3.10 1.97
CA VAL A 5 -0.74 2.22 3.13
C VAL A 5 -2.19 1.75 3.22
N PRO A 6 -2.47 0.44 3.07
CA PRO A 6 -3.81 -0.10 3.25
C PRO A 6 -4.21 -0.04 4.71
N LEU A 7 -5.40 0.49 5.00
CA LEU A 7 -5.97 0.53 6.34
C LEU A 7 -7.46 0.20 6.33
N THR A 8 -8.01 0.04 7.53
CA THR A 8 -9.46 0.10 7.81
C THR A 8 -9.79 1.46 8.43
N LEU A 9 -11.09 1.82 8.52
CA LEU A 9 -11.50 3.06 9.20
C LEU A 9 -11.08 3.08 10.69
N PRO A 10 -11.26 1.99 11.47
CA PRO A 10 -10.68 1.92 12.82
C PRO A 10 -9.16 2.05 12.85
N GLY A 11 -8.44 1.44 11.89
CA GLY A 11 -7.00 1.57 11.76
C GLY A 11 -6.54 3.01 11.52
N LEU A 12 -7.26 3.76 10.67
CA LEU A 12 -7.00 5.17 10.44
C LEU A 12 -7.25 6.01 11.71
N ALA A 13 -8.34 5.73 12.44
CA ALA A 13 -8.64 6.44 13.69
C ALA A 13 -7.56 6.19 14.75
N ALA A 14 -7.07 4.95 14.87
CA ALA A 14 -5.98 4.60 15.77
C ALA A 14 -4.67 5.32 15.38
N ALA A 15 -4.32 5.33 14.10
CA ALA A 15 -3.12 6.02 13.61
C ALA A 15 -3.20 7.54 13.85
N HIS A 16 -4.36 8.15 13.61
CA HIS A 16 -4.59 9.56 13.91
C HIS A 16 -4.43 9.87 15.41
N ALA A 17 -4.95 9.02 16.29
CA ALA A 17 -4.82 9.20 17.74
C ALA A 17 -3.38 9.03 18.24
N ALA A 18 -2.63 8.10 17.64
CA ALA A 18 -1.22 7.85 17.98
C ALA A 18 -0.26 8.87 17.35
N GLY A 19 -0.65 9.51 16.25
CA GLY A 19 0.21 10.39 15.45
C GLY A 19 1.19 9.61 14.55
N GLU A 20 1.03 8.31 14.43
CA GLU A 20 1.89 7.41 13.65
C GLU A 20 1.08 6.28 13.02
N LEU A 21 1.56 5.75 11.90
CA LEU A 21 0.93 4.61 11.23
C LEU A 21 1.43 3.31 11.85
N GLY A 22 0.70 2.77 12.84
CA GLY A 22 0.90 1.43 13.43
C GLY A 22 2.28 1.15 14.06
N PRO A 23 2.43 0.02 14.76
CA PRO A 23 3.74 -0.59 14.97
C PRO A 23 4.14 -1.48 13.77
N GLU A 24 5.44 -1.60 13.51
CA GLU A 24 6.00 -2.42 12.42
C GLU A 24 5.66 -3.91 12.54
N PRO A 25 5.64 -4.67 11.41
CA PRO A 25 5.93 -4.22 10.04
C PRO A 25 4.68 -3.74 9.28
N LEU A 26 4.78 -2.56 8.65
CA LEU A 26 3.74 -2.03 7.76
C LEU A 26 4.02 -2.51 6.34
N VAL A 27 3.03 -3.15 5.71
CA VAL A 27 3.06 -3.38 4.26
C VAL A 27 2.42 -2.18 3.60
N ALA A 28 3.13 -1.55 2.67
CA ALA A 28 2.61 -0.49 1.82
C ALA A 28 2.78 -0.86 0.34
N TYR A 29 2.23 -0.06 -0.55
CA TYR A 29 2.37 -0.23 -1.99
C TYR A 29 2.93 1.02 -2.64
N ALA A 30 3.79 0.87 -3.65
CA ALA A 30 4.40 1.99 -4.36
C ALA A 30 4.71 1.61 -5.81
N VAL A 31 5.20 2.59 -6.58
CA VAL A 31 5.68 2.38 -7.94
C VAL A 31 7.07 1.72 -7.92
N THR A 32 7.10 0.40 -7.73
CA THR A 32 8.32 -0.41 -7.73
C THR A 32 8.78 -0.74 -9.15
N PRO A 33 10.06 -1.14 -9.36
CA PRO A 33 10.54 -1.59 -10.67
C PRO A 33 9.67 -2.70 -11.28
N ALA A 34 9.33 -3.73 -10.49
CA ALA A 34 8.46 -4.82 -10.93
C ALA A 34 7.05 -4.32 -11.36
N LEU A 35 6.49 -3.33 -10.65
CA LEU A 35 5.20 -2.76 -11.03
C LEU A 35 5.30 -2.00 -12.37
N ARG A 36 6.38 -1.25 -12.60
CA ARG A 36 6.63 -0.56 -13.87
C ARG A 36 6.73 -1.53 -15.04
N GLU A 37 7.48 -2.61 -14.86
CA GLU A 37 7.64 -3.65 -15.87
C GLU A 37 6.32 -4.36 -16.19
N TRP A 38 5.48 -4.59 -15.17
CA TRP A 38 4.22 -5.30 -15.35
C TRP A 38 3.13 -4.45 -16.00
N TYR A 39 3.00 -3.19 -15.61
CA TYR A 39 1.96 -2.29 -16.14
C TYR A 39 2.30 -1.68 -17.49
N VAL A 40 3.57 -1.68 -17.90
CA VAL A 40 4.05 -1.20 -19.21
C VAL A 40 3.51 0.21 -19.55
N SER A 41 3.49 1.08 -18.54
CA SER A 41 3.16 2.51 -18.69
C SER A 41 4.38 3.35 -18.33
N ASP A 42 4.63 4.39 -19.13
CA ASP A 42 5.65 5.40 -18.85
C ASP A 42 5.09 6.60 -18.06
N ASP A 43 3.77 6.68 -17.91
CA ASP A 43 3.10 7.70 -17.10
C ASP A 43 3.15 7.34 -15.62
N LEU A 44 3.81 8.21 -14.84
CA LEU A 44 3.93 8.04 -13.40
C LEU A 44 2.56 8.09 -12.69
N GLU A 45 1.63 8.93 -13.16
CA GLU A 45 0.32 9.06 -12.53
C GLU A 45 -0.50 7.76 -12.67
N GLU A 46 -0.44 7.12 -13.83
CA GLU A 46 -1.07 5.81 -14.05
C GLU A 46 -0.47 4.73 -13.15
N LEU A 47 0.85 4.72 -13.00
CA LEU A 47 1.55 3.77 -12.13
C LEU A 47 1.25 4.02 -10.65
N GLU A 48 1.14 5.28 -10.24
CA GLU A 48 0.70 5.68 -8.90
C GLU A 48 -0.74 5.22 -8.63
N TYR A 49 -1.63 5.38 -9.60
CA TYR A 49 -3.00 4.86 -9.52
C TYR A 49 -3.04 3.33 -9.46
N ALA A 50 -2.16 2.65 -10.20
CA ALA A 50 -2.00 1.19 -10.09
C ALA A 50 -1.60 0.79 -8.67
N ALA A 51 -0.55 1.40 -8.10
CA ALA A 51 -0.10 1.13 -6.73
C ALA A 51 -1.19 1.43 -5.68
N LEU A 52 -1.94 2.53 -5.84
CA LEU A 52 -3.10 2.87 -5.02
C LEU A 52 -4.16 1.75 -5.05
N ASN A 53 -4.48 1.21 -6.24
CA ASN A 53 -5.45 0.12 -6.37
C ASN A 53 -4.97 -1.17 -5.73
N ARG A 54 -3.66 -1.46 -5.78
CA ARG A 54 -3.06 -2.60 -5.07
C ARG A 54 -3.24 -2.48 -3.55
N ALA A 55 -2.95 -1.30 -3.00
CA ALA A 55 -3.25 -1.00 -1.59
C ALA A 55 -4.75 -1.12 -1.29
N ALA A 56 -5.62 -0.60 -2.15
CA ALA A 56 -7.06 -0.71 -1.94
C ALA A 56 -7.56 -2.17 -1.94
N LEU A 57 -6.94 -3.05 -2.73
CA LEU A 57 -7.21 -4.49 -2.68
C LEU A 57 -6.73 -5.11 -1.36
N ALA A 58 -5.56 -4.72 -0.85
CA ALA A 58 -5.08 -5.16 0.45
C ALA A 58 -5.99 -4.71 1.60
N SER A 59 -6.56 -3.51 1.55
CA SER A 59 -7.56 -3.05 2.53
C SER A 59 -8.80 -3.95 2.58
N LEU A 60 -9.18 -4.62 1.48
CA LEU A 60 -10.28 -5.60 1.51
C LEU A 60 -9.91 -6.84 2.33
N ARG A 61 -8.65 -7.28 2.28
CA ARG A 61 -8.17 -8.40 3.11
C ARG A 61 -8.21 -8.03 4.59
N LEU A 62 -7.82 -6.80 4.93
CA LEU A 62 -7.94 -6.28 6.31
C LEU A 62 -9.40 -6.25 6.77
N LEU A 63 -10.31 -5.73 5.94
CA LEU A 63 -11.75 -5.72 6.25
C LEU A 63 -12.33 -7.14 6.35
N ALA A 64 -11.85 -8.10 5.57
CA ALA A 64 -12.30 -9.48 5.67
C ALA A 64 -11.90 -10.13 7.01
N MET A 65 -10.79 -9.70 7.61
CA MET A 65 -10.32 -10.17 8.92
C MET A 65 -11.02 -9.50 10.11
N ASP A 66 -11.69 -8.36 9.90
CA ASP A 66 -12.43 -7.64 10.94
C ASP A 66 -13.92 -7.51 10.56
N PRO A 67 -14.78 -8.43 11.04
CA PRO A 67 -16.19 -8.41 10.73
C PRO A 67 -16.95 -7.17 11.22
N GLU A 68 -16.46 -6.54 12.28
CA GLU A 68 -17.10 -5.40 12.94
C GLU A 68 -16.68 -4.06 12.33
N ALA A 69 -15.56 -4.03 11.59
CA ALA A 69 -15.14 -2.83 10.87
C ALA A 69 -16.18 -2.39 9.83
N PRO A 70 -16.50 -1.09 9.75
CA PRO A 70 -17.31 -0.55 8.66
C PRO A 70 -16.75 -0.97 7.29
N ARG A 71 -17.62 -1.40 6.37
CA ARG A 71 -17.25 -1.91 5.03
C ARG A 71 -16.81 -0.78 4.08
N ARG A 72 -15.77 -0.05 4.47
CA ARG A 72 -15.18 1.06 3.75
C ARG A 72 -13.67 0.87 3.70
N ARG A 73 -13.16 0.75 2.48
CA ARG A 73 -11.71 0.69 2.24
C ARG A 73 -11.08 2.04 2.56
N VAL A 74 -9.92 1.98 3.21
CA VAL A 74 -9.10 3.16 3.47
C VAL A 74 -7.71 2.89 2.91
N VAL A 75 -7.15 3.88 2.25
CA VAL A 75 -5.74 3.90 1.82
C VAL A 75 -5.19 5.28 2.17
N VAL A 76 -4.03 5.30 2.83
CA VAL A 76 -3.32 6.55 3.15
C VAL A 76 -2.16 6.69 2.19
N ALA A 77 -2.11 7.80 1.45
CA ALA A 77 -0.95 8.16 0.65
C ALA A 77 0.05 8.95 1.50
N VAL A 78 1.31 8.56 1.49
CA VAL A 78 2.39 9.19 2.26
C VAL A 78 3.58 9.41 1.36
N ASP A 79 4.14 10.61 1.37
CA ASP A 79 5.41 10.90 0.70
C ASP A 79 6.57 10.65 1.70
N VAL A 80 7.48 9.76 1.35
CA VAL A 80 8.63 9.34 2.17
C VAL A 80 9.94 9.46 1.39
N PRO A 81 11.10 9.59 2.07
CA PRO A 81 12.39 9.44 1.40
C PRO A 81 12.52 8.06 0.75
N ASP A 82 13.15 7.95 -0.42
CA ASP A 82 13.22 6.68 -1.17
C ASP A 82 13.86 5.54 -0.37
N ARG A 83 14.82 5.85 0.50
CA ARG A 83 15.46 4.88 1.40
C ARG A 83 14.56 4.33 2.51
N ALA A 84 13.37 4.89 2.70
CA ALA A 84 12.43 4.50 3.75
C ALA A 84 11.39 3.48 3.26
N ALA A 85 11.44 3.07 1.99
CA ALA A 85 10.58 2.03 1.45
C ALA A 85 11.41 1.12 0.53
N SER A 86 11.38 -0.17 0.81
CA SER A 86 12.15 -1.19 0.11
C SER A 86 11.24 -2.21 -0.52
N ALA A 87 11.39 -2.43 -1.82
CA ALA A 87 10.74 -3.53 -2.52
C ALA A 87 11.63 -4.77 -2.48
N ASP A 88 11.03 -5.94 -2.24
CA ASP A 88 11.72 -7.22 -2.35
C ASP A 88 11.73 -7.66 -3.82
N PRO A 89 12.90 -7.71 -4.50
CA PRO A 89 12.98 -8.05 -5.91
C PRO A 89 12.52 -9.49 -6.19
N ASP A 90 12.66 -10.42 -5.24
CA ASP A 90 12.24 -11.82 -5.42
C ASP A 90 10.70 -11.95 -5.43
N ARG A 91 10.01 -10.94 -4.87
CA ARG A 91 8.54 -10.84 -4.86
C ARG A 91 8.00 -10.19 -6.14
N GLY A 92 8.84 -9.66 -7.02
CA GLY A 92 8.43 -8.96 -8.24
C GLY A 92 7.66 -9.83 -9.25
N LEU A 93 7.87 -11.14 -9.20
CA LEU A 93 7.18 -12.12 -10.05
C LEU A 93 5.86 -12.63 -9.46
N ASP A 94 5.58 -12.34 -8.18
CA ASP A 94 4.32 -12.70 -7.53
C ASP A 94 3.26 -11.62 -7.84
N PRO A 95 2.23 -11.93 -8.65
CA PRO A 95 1.20 -10.96 -8.99
C PRO A 95 0.41 -10.47 -7.79
N ALA A 96 0.45 -11.15 -6.63
CA ALA A 96 -0.16 -10.70 -5.39
C ALA A 96 0.73 -9.67 -4.65
N ALA A 97 2.04 -9.71 -4.84
CA ALA A 97 3.03 -8.85 -4.20
C ALA A 97 3.45 -7.64 -5.05
N LEU A 98 2.97 -7.52 -6.29
CA LEU A 98 3.26 -6.38 -7.15
C LEU A 98 3.01 -5.04 -6.44
N GLY A 99 4.07 -4.24 -6.38
CA GLY A 99 4.09 -2.93 -5.74
C GLY A 99 4.37 -2.94 -4.23
N GLU A 100 4.45 -4.10 -3.57
CA GLU A 100 4.68 -4.17 -2.11
C GLU A 100 6.04 -3.59 -1.72
N VAL A 101 6.03 -2.77 -0.66
CA VAL A 101 7.22 -2.22 -0.01
C VAL A 101 7.11 -2.34 1.51
N ARG A 102 8.27 -2.41 2.17
CA ARG A 102 8.43 -2.32 3.63
C ARG A 102 9.42 -1.23 4.00
#